data_AF-A0A497NX77-F1
#
_entry.id   AF-A0A497NX77-F1
#
_cell.length_a   1.000
_cell.length_b   1.000
_cell.length_c   1.000
_cell.angle_alpha   90.00
_cell.angle_beta   90.00
_cell.angle_gamma   90.00
#
_symmetry.space_group_name_H-M   'P 1'
#
loop_
_entity.id
_entity.type
_entity.pdbx_description
1 polymer ?
#
loop_
_entity_poly.entity_id
_entity_poly.type
_entity_poly.pdbx_seq_one_letter_code
_entity_poly.pdbx_strand_id
1 'polypeptide(L)'
;MDVKVDAQMFKRLLMESPFFLLASLVIIIFALPAKADPPADHDLNADYPFRKVDVLQGDIFTIFFGSNVKNLSANCQSLTQDGSFYLSISTAYEEPHLGKVIVVGVQLKKPRTYNLTIYLNADDPRNYTLGVYTRHLGFYESYWGRGISLREYFVKHAFFSRHTGKWMIIIPLESHVSISPSRFPRLILPTSVNLILLLAIWPLMFYVNSFAFLDTYFRSKREKVSYGRWIIIGLMMLISIYLAYQVYVFLTFQE
;
A
#
# COMPACT_ATOMS: atom_id res chain seq x y z
N MET A 1 69.70 -41.36 2.91
CA MET A 1 69.89 -40.01 2.33
C MET A 1 68.67 -39.19 2.73
N ASP A 2 68.80 -38.43 3.81
CA ASP A 2 67.76 -37.53 4.31
C ASP A 2 67.80 -36.24 3.49
N VAL A 3 66.77 -36.00 2.67
CA VAL A 3 66.62 -34.74 1.96
C VAL A 3 65.98 -33.75 2.93
N LYS A 4 66.84 -32.98 3.61
CA LYS A 4 66.41 -31.87 4.46
C LYS A 4 65.89 -30.75 3.56
N VAL A 5 64.58 -30.70 3.35
CA VAL A 5 63.93 -29.59 2.63
C VAL A 5 64.08 -28.34 3.47
N ASP A 6 64.90 -27.42 2.99
CA ASP A 6 65.19 -26.16 3.66
C ASP A 6 63.96 -25.25 3.58
N ALA A 7 63.28 -25.06 4.71
CA ALA A 7 62.06 -24.25 4.83
C ALA A 7 62.29 -22.79 4.37
N GLN A 8 63.54 -22.32 4.38
CA GLN A 8 63.92 -20.99 3.93
C GLN A 8 63.94 -20.87 2.39
N MET A 9 64.22 -21.97 1.68
CA MET A 9 64.18 -22.04 0.22
C MET A 9 62.74 -22.09 -0.31
N PHE A 10 61.85 -22.78 0.41
CA PHE A 10 60.42 -22.83 0.10
C PHE A 10 59.74 -21.46 0.28
N LYS A 11 60.17 -20.69 1.29
CA LYS A 11 59.68 -19.33 1.55
C LYS A 11 60.08 -18.33 0.45
N ARG A 12 61.28 -18.45 -0.14
CA ARG A 12 61.70 -17.60 -1.28
C ARG A 12 60.93 -17.93 -2.56
N LEU A 13 60.70 -19.21 -2.85
CA LEU A 13 59.92 -19.66 -4.01
C LEU A 13 58.47 -19.13 -3.99
N LEU A 14 57.87 -19.02 -2.80
CA LEU A 14 56.50 -18.52 -2.60
C LEU A 14 56.36 -16.99 -2.67
N MET A 15 57.42 -16.23 -2.36
CA MET A 15 57.35 -14.75 -2.26
C MET A 15 57.91 -14.00 -3.48
N GLU A 16 58.80 -14.61 -4.27
CA GLU A 16 59.52 -13.89 -5.35
C GLU A 16 59.07 -14.26 -6.77
N SER A 17 58.17 -15.24 -6.94
CA SER A 17 57.74 -15.67 -8.28
C SER A 17 56.36 -15.09 -8.65
N PRO A 18 56.29 -14.16 -9.63
CA PRO A 18 55.01 -13.58 -10.08
C PRO A 18 54.08 -14.65 -10.68
N PHE A 19 54.62 -15.80 -11.10
CA PHE A 19 53.89 -16.94 -11.64
C PHE A 19 53.01 -17.66 -10.61
N PHE A 20 53.41 -17.73 -9.34
CA PHE A 20 52.59 -18.39 -8.32
C PHE A 20 51.37 -17.56 -7.92
N LEU A 21 51.51 -16.23 -7.86
CA LEU A 21 50.39 -15.33 -7.66
C LEU A 21 49.42 -15.37 -8.85
N LEU A 22 49.94 -15.46 -10.07
CA LEU A 22 49.13 -15.56 -11.28
C LEU A 22 48.39 -16.91 -11.36
N ALA A 23 49.05 -18.01 -11.00
CA ALA A 23 48.42 -19.33 -10.92
C ALA A 23 47.34 -19.40 -9.83
N SER A 24 47.59 -18.80 -8.67
CA SER A 24 46.60 -18.64 -7.59
C SER A 24 45.38 -17.84 -8.06
N LEU A 25 45.59 -16.72 -8.76
CA LEU A 25 44.52 -15.89 -9.30
C LEU A 25 43.67 -16.65 -10.33
N VAL A 26 44.32 -17.41 -11.24
CA VAL A 26 43.62 -18.23 -12.24
C VAL A 26 42.77 -19.32 -11.57
N ILE A 27 43.29 -19.98 -10.54
CA ILE A 27 42.53 -20.99 -9.79
C ILE A 27 41.32 -20.34 -9.09
N ILE A 28 41.46 -19.14 -8.51
CA ILE A 28 40.34 -18.42 -7.89
C ILE A 28 39.28 -18.02 -8.93
N ILE A 29 39.69 -17.61 -10.13
CA ILE A 29 38.77 -17.25 -11.24
C ILE A 29 38.00 -18.49 -11.73
N PHE A 30 38.64 -19.66 -11.80
CA PHE A 30 37.98 -20.91 -12.21
C PHE A 30 37.23 -21.63 -11.07
N ALA A 31 37.56 -21.36 -9.81
CA ALA A 31 36.88 -21.92 -8.64
C ALA A 31 35.67 -21.10 -8.17
N LEU A 32 35.48 -19.89 -8.70
CA LEU A 32 34.21 -19.18 -8.60
C LEU A 32 33.19 -20.00 -9.40
N PRO A 33 32.14 -20.56 -8.76
CA PRO A 33 31.06 -21.16 -9.50
C PRO A 33 30.41 -20.03 -10.29
N ALA A 34 30.71 -19.95 -11.58
CA ALA A 34 29.88 -19.21 -12.51
C ALA A 34 28.49 -19.81 -12.36
N LYS A 35 27.61 -19.06 -11.69
CA LYS A 35 26.21 -19.41 -11.60
C LYS A 35 25.72 -19.40 -13.04
N ALA A 36 25.62 -20.59 -13.63
CA ALA A 36 25.00 -20.75 -14.92
C ALA A 36 23.55 -20.31 -14.72
N ASP A 37 23.21 -19.13 -15.23
CA ASP A 37 21.81 -18.80 -15.43
C ASP A 37 21.21 -19.92 -16.29
N PRO A 38 20.03 -20.44 -15.91
CA PRO A 38 19.37 -21.45 -16.73
C PRO A 38 19.22 -20.90 -18.16
N PRO A 39 19.29 -21.75 -19.20
CA PRO A 39 19.18 -21.30 -20.57
C PRO A 39 17.91 -20.46 -20.69
N ALA A 40 18.07 -19.18 -21.04
CA ALA A 40 16.95 -18.31 -21.31
C ALA A 40 16.14 -18.98 -22.41
N ASP A 41 14.89 -19.33 -22.11
CA ASP A 41 13.92 -19.69 -23.13
C ASP A 41 13.76 -18.44 -24.00
N HIS A 42 14.44 -18.41 -25.15
CA HIS A 42 14.65 -17.22 -25.97
C HIS A 42 13.35 -16.56 -26.47
N ASP A 43 12.20 -17.22 -26.25
CA ASP A 43 10.86 -16.77 -26.64
C ASP A 43 10.01 -16.24 -25.46
N LEU A 44 10.48 -16.29 -24.21
CA LEU A 44 9.70 -15.87 -23.03
C LEU A 44 10.08 -14.47 -22.57
N ASN A 45 9.17 -13.51 -22.76
CA ASN A 45 9.34 -12.16 -22.26
C ASN A 45 8.97 -12.09 -20.77
N ALA A 46 9.91 -11.69 -19.92
CA ALA A 46 9.64 -11.44 -18.50
C ALA A 46 9.28 -9.97 -18.26
N ASP A 47 8.19 -9.72 -17.53
CA ASP A 47 7.72 -8.40 -17.20
C ASP A 47 7.63 -8.21 -15.68
N TYR A 48 8.24 -7.13 -15.20
CA TYR A 48 8.27 -6.72 -13.80
C TYR A 48 7.68 -5.31 -13.71
N PRO A 49 6.34 -5.16 -13.86
CA PRO A 49 5.72 -3.84 -13.95
C PRO A 49 5.95 -3.00 -12.70
N PHE A 50 6.15 -3.65 -11.55
CA PHE A 50 6.46 -3.00 -10.27
C PHE A 50 7.52 -3.78 -9.52
N ARG A 51 8.37 -3.05 -8.78
CA ARG A 51 9.27 -3.68 -7.79
C ARG A 51 8.48 -4.29 -6.63
N LYS A 52 7.36 -3.67 -6.28
CA LYS A 52 6.48 -4.04 -5.17
C LYS A 52 5.15 -3.31 -5.31
N VAL A 53 4.05 -3.98 -5.00
CA VAL A 53 2.71 -3.39 -4.94
C VAL A 53 2.12 -3.62 -3.56
N ASP A 54 1.79 -2.55 -2.86
CA ASP A 54 1.15 -2.59 -1.56
C ASP A 54 -0.36 -2.81 -1.70
N VAL A 55 -0.88 -3.83 -1.00
CA VAL A 55 -2.29 -4.22 -1.02
C VAL A 55 -2.76 -4.47 0.42
N LEU A 56 -3.99 -4.11 0.76
CA LEU A 56 -4.57 -4.44 2.06
C LEU A 56 -5.01 -5.89 2.14
N GLN A 57 -4.87 -6.46 3.33
CA GLN A 57 -5.40 -7.78 3.67
C GLN A 57 -6.91 -7.82 3.46
N GLY A 58 -7.40 -8.83 2.75
CA GLY A 58 -8.82 -9.02 2.44
C GLY A 58 -9.31 -8.27 1.20
N ASP A 59 -8.53 -7.35 0.65
CA ASP A 59 -8.85 -6.73 -0.65
C ASP A 59 -8.47 -7.67 -1.81
N ILE A 60 -9.11 -7.46 -2.95
CA ILE A 60 -8.91 -8.29 -4.14
C ILE A 60 -8.09 -7.51 -5.16
N PHE A 61 -6.82 -7.88 -5.29
CA PHE A 61 -5.97 -7.41 -6.37
C PHE A 61 -6.39 -8.08 -7.67
N THR A 62 -6.63 -7.31 -8.72
CA THR A 62 -7.14 -7.81 -9.99
C THR A 62 -6.35 -7.28 -11.17
N ILE A 63 -6.15 -8.15 -12.15
CA ILE A 63 -5.55 -7.83 -13.43
C ILE A 63 -6.51 -8.23 -14.53
N PHE A 64 -6.86 -7.25 -15.36
CA PHE A 64 -7.72 -7.39 -16.53
C PHE A 64 -6.87 -7.50 -17.79
N PHE A 65 -7.09 -8.56 -18.54
CA PHE A 65 -6.52 -8.79 -19.87
C PHE A 65 -7.61 -8.74 -20.93
N GLY A 66 -7.27 -8.25 -22.13
CA GLY A 66 -8.19 -8.34 -23.28
C GLY A 66 -8.52 -9.79 -23.66
N SER A 67 -9.70 -10.02 -24.24
CA SER A 67 -10.32 -11.35 -24.46
C SER A 67 -9.51 -12.39 -25.22
N ASN A 68 -8.52 -12.02 -26.04
CA ASN A 68 -7.94 -12.94 -27.01
C ASN A 68 -6.82 -13.86 -26.41
N VAL A 69 -6.60 -13.89 -25.08
CA VAL A 69 -5.36 -14.46 -24.49
C VAL A 69 -5.46 -15.98 -24.49
N LYS A 70 -4.38 -16.67 -24.84
CA LYS A 70 -4.30 -18.12 -24.81
C LYS A 70 -3.36 -18.59 -23.70
N ASN A 71 -3.60 -19.80 -23.20
CA ASN A 71 -2.76 -20.48 -22.22
C ASN A 71 -2.46 -19.64 -20.96
N LEU A 72 -3.45 -18.87 -20.50
CA LEU A 72 -3.32 -18.10 -19.26
C LEU A 72 -3.20 -19.07 -18.09
N SER A 73 -2.13 -18.92 -17.32
CA SER A 73 -1.99 -19.54 -16.00
C SER A 73 -1.50 -18.51 -15.01
N ALA A 74 -1.97 -18.61 -13.78
CA ALA A 74 -1.52 -17.77 -12.69
C ALA A 74 -1.09 -18.66 -11.53
N ASN A 75 -0.03 -18.25 -10.85
CA ASN A 75 0.48 -18.90 -9.66
C ASN A 75 0.79 -17.81 -8.64
N CYS A 76 0.38 -18.03 -7.40
CA CYS A 76 0.68 -17.13 -6.30
C CYS A 76 1.45 -17.93 -5.25
N GLN A 77 2.60 -17.43 -4.83
CA GLN A 77 3.43 -18.08 -3.83
C GLN A 77 3.73 -17.12 -2.69
N SER A 78 3.57 -17.59 -1.46
CA SER A 78 4.04 -16.85 -0.28
C SER A 78 5.55 -16.97 -0.19
N LEU A 79 6.25 -15.85 -0.04
CA LEU A 79 7.71 -15.84 0.12
C LEU A 79 8.16 -16.30 1.51
N THR A 80 7.24 -16.31 2.48
CA THR A 80 7.45 -16.81 3.84
C THR A 80 6.56 -18.02 4.12
N GLN A 81 7.00 -18.91 5.02
CA GLN A 81 6.18 -20.04 5.49
C GLN A 81 4.86 -19.53 6.10
N ASP A 82 3.76 -20.24 5.85
CA ASP A 82 2.40 -19.98 6.40
C ASP A 82 1.59 -18.79 5.78
N GLY A 83 1.86 -18.41 4.54
CA GLY A 83 0.98 -17.49 3.80
C GLY A 83 -0.32 -18.15 3.32
N SER A 84 -1.42 -17.40 3.29
CA SER A 84 -2.70 -17.86 2.74
C SER A 84 -3.33 -16.84 1.82
N PHE A 85 -3.85 -17.32 0.69
CA PHE A 85 -4.41 -16.49 -0.37
C PHE A 85 -5.52 -17.25 -1.10
N TYR A 86 -6.37 -16.52 -1.79
CA TYR A 86 -7.26 -17.06 -2.82
C TYR A 86 -6.84 -16.52 -4.17
N LEU A 87 -6.67 -17.41 -5.14
CA LEU A 87 -6.40 -17.08 -6.53
C LEU A 87 -7.61 -17.51 -7.36
N SER A 88 -8.10 -16.62 -8.20
CA SER A 88 -9.18 -16.89 -9.14
C SER A 88 -8.77 -16.44 -10.55
N ILE A 89 -9.21 -17.20 -11.55
CA ILE A 89 -9.05 -16.87 -12.96
C ILE A 89 -10.43 -17.00 -13.60
N SER A 90 -10.88 -15.96 -14.29
CA SER A 90 -12.12 -15.96 -15.05
C SER A 90 -11.84 -15.54 -16.48
N THR A 91 -12.17 -16.39 -17.45
CA THR A 91 -11.87 -16.15 -18.88
C THR A 91 -13.01 -15.48 -19.64
N ALA A 92 -14.18 -15.35 -19.02
CA ALA A 92 -15.38 -14.76 -19.62
C ALA A 92 -16.02 -13.79 -18.64
N TYR A 93 -15.22 -12.88 -18.08
CA TYR A 93 -15.72 -11.85 -17.19
C TYR A 93 -16.21 -10.65 -18.00
N GLU A 94 -17.44 -10.22 -17.77
CA GLU A 94 -17.94 -8.95 -18.30
C GLU A 94 -17.67 -7.85 -17.29
N GLU A 95 -16.70 -7.01 -17.62
CA GLU A 95 -16.42 -5.78 -16.88
C GLU A 95 -17.18 -4.64 -17.58
N PRO A 96 -18.08 -3.90 -16.89
CA PRO A 96 -18.97 -2.90 -17.48
C PRO A 96 -18.32 -1.89 -18.44
N HIS A 97 -17.03 -1.61 -18.26
CA HIS A 97 -16.31 -0.61 -19.04
C HIS A 97 -15.25 -1.16 -19.99
N LEU A 98 -14.83 -2.41 -19.82
CA LEU A 98 -13.83 -3.07 -20.66
C LEU A 98 -14.47 -4.14 -21.58
N GLY A 99 -15.75 -4.44 -21.37
CA GLY A 99 -16.46 -5.50 -22.06
C GLY A 99 -15.99 -6.87 -21.59
N LYS A 100 -15.93 -7.83 -22.52
CA LYS A 100 -15.48 -9.18 -22.23
C LYS A 100 -13.97 -9.22 -22.04
N VAL A 101 -13.54 -9.53 -20.83
CA VAL A 101 -12.14 -9.58 -20.40
C VAL A 101 -11.83 -10.87 -19.67
N ILE A 102 -10.54 -11.15 -19.59
CA ILE A 102 -10.02 -12.23 -18.76
C ILE A 102 -9.46 -11.60 -17.49
N VAL A 103 -9.83 -12.12 -16.32
CA VAL A 103 -9.49 -11.56 -15.01
C VAL A 103 -8.68 -12.57 -14.22
N VAL A 104 -7.57 -12.10 -13.66
CA VAL A 104 -6.84 -12.79 -12.60
C VAL A 104 -7.02 -12.01 -11.31
N GLY A 105 -7.65 -12.64 -10.33
CA GLY A 105 -7.91 -12.05 -9.01
C GLY A 105 -7.12 -12.76 -7.92
N VAL A 106 -6.49 -12.00 -7.03
CA VAL A 106 -5.81 -12.50 -5.85
C VAL A 106 -6.31 -11.77 -4.61
N GLN A 107 -6.77 -12.53 -3.63
CA GLN A 107 -7.12 -12.02 -2.30
C GLN A 107 -6.13 -12.56 -1.27
N LEU A 108 -5.41 -11.66 -0.61
CA LEU A 108 -4.40 -12.02 0.37
C LEU A 108 -5.03 -12.05 1.77
N LYS A 109 -4.94 -13.19 2.46
CA LYS A 109 -5.59 -13.37 3.77
C LYS A 109 -4.71 -13.04 4.95
N LYS A 110 -3.39 -13.07 4.79
CA LYS A 110 -2.42 -12.78 5.86
C LYS A 110 -1.45 -11.69 5.40
N PRO A 111 -1.08 -10.74 6.28
CA PRO A 111 -0.15 -9.66 5.97
C PRO A 111 1.28 -10.20 5.80
N ARG A 112 1.70 -10.38 4.54
CA ARG A 112 2.97 -10.97 4.11
C ARG A 112 3.28 -10.55 2.68
N THR A 113 4.48 -10.87 2.21
CA THR A 113 4.87 -10.70 0.82
C THR A 113 4.56 -11.97 0.02
N TYR A 114 3.91 -11.80 -1.13
CA TYR A 114 3.53 -12.85 -2.07
C TYR A 114 4.07 -12.50 -3.45
N ASN A 115 4.43 -13.52 -4.24
CA ASN A 115 4.76 -13.35 -5.65
C ASN A 115 3.62 -13.92 -6.49
N LEU A 116 2.95 -13.05 -7.22
CA LEU A 116 2.00 -13.43 -8.26
C LEU A 116 2.74 -13.51 -9.59
N THR A 117 2.78 -14.70 -10.17
CA THR A 117 3.34 -14.96 -11.50
C THR A 117 2.21 -15.34 -12.43
N ILE A 118 2.12 -14.66 -13.57
CA ILE A 118 1.12 -14.92 -14.60
C ILE A 118 1.84 -15.25 -15.89
N TYR A 119 1.55 -16.42 -16.45
CA TYR A 119 2.01 -16.81 -17.78
C TYR A 119 0.88 -16.67 -18.76
N LEU A 120 1.16 -16.08 -19.90
CA LEU A 120 0.19 -15.90 -20.96
C LEU A 120 0.85 -15.94 -22.34
N ASN A 121 0.07 -16.33 -23.33
CA ASN A 121 0.44 -16.19 -24.73
C ASN A 121 -0.54 -15.25 -25.43
N ALA A 122 0.00 -14.21 -26.07
CA ALA A 122 -0.77 -13.21 -26.76
C ALA A 122 -0.38 -13.15 -28.22
N ASP A 123 -1.33 -13.44 -29.12
CA ASP A 123 -1.13 -13.40 -30.57
C ASP A 123 -1.12 -11.97 -31.14
N ASP A 124 -1.68 -11.00 -30.39
CA ASP A 124 -1.79 -9.58 -30.78
C ASP A 124 -1.22 -8.68 -29.67
N PRO A 125 -0.81 -7.42 -29.98
CA PRO A 125 -0.44 -6.43 -28.98
C PRO A 125 -1.58 -6.18 -28.00
N ARG A 126 -1.26 -6.12 -26.70
CA ARG A 126 -2.28 -6.12 -25.64
C ARG A 126 -2.07 -5.10 -24.58
N ASN A 127 -3.22 -4.63 -24.15
CA ASN A 127 -3.33 -3.86 -22.96
C ASN A 127 -3.79 -4.74 -21.80
N TYR A 128 -3.15 -4.56 -20.65
CA TYR A 128 -3.66 -5.07 -19.39
C TYR A 128 -3.75 -3.95 -18.36
N THR A 129 -4.80 -4.00 -17.55
CA THR A 129 -5.05 -3.04 -16.48
C THR A 129 -4.92 -3.75 -15.16
N LEU A 130 -4.29 -3.10 -14.19
CA LEU A 130 -4.22 -3.59 -12.82
C LEU A 130 -4.88 -2.59 -11.86
N GLY A 131 -5.44 -3.16 -10.81
CA GLY A 131 -6.02 -2.39 -9.72
C GLY A 131 -6.51 -3.29 -8.61
N VAL A 132 -7.18 -2.68 -7.64
CA VAL A 132 -7.70 -3.39 -6.47
C VAL A 132 -9.15 -3.03 -6.25
N TYR A 133 -9.96 -4.04 -5.95
CA TYR A 133 -11.27 -3.85 -5.37
C TYR A 133 -11.15 -3.70 -3.85
N THR A 134 -11.51 -2.52 -3.35
CA THR A 134 -11.34 -2.15 -1.95
C THR A 134 -12.49 -1.28 -1.43
N ARG A 135 -12.66 -1.28 -0.11
CA ARG A 135 -13.49 -0.31 0.63
C ARG A 135 -12.65 0.78 1.32
N HIS A 136 -11.32 0.71 1.24
CA HIS A 136 -10.37 1.53 2.00
C HIS A 136 -9.51 2.40 1.07
N LEU A 137 -10.16 3.33 0.37
CA LEU A 137 -9.54 4.18 -0.65
C LEU A 137 -8.34 4.98 -0.15
N GLY A 138 -8.42 5.53 1.08
CA GLY A 138 -7.35 6.34 1.66
C GLY A 138 -6.03 5.61 1.85
N PHE A 139 -6.03 4.28 1.98
CA PHE A 139 -4.79 3.50 1.98
C PHE A 139 -4.10 3.62 0.62
N TYR A 140 -4.81 3.33 -0.46
CA TYR A 140 -4.24 3.33 -1.81
C TYR A 140 -3.86 4.73 -2.29
N GLU A 141 -4.56 5.79 -1.85
CA GLU A 141 -4.12 7.17 -2.10
C GLU A 141 -2.74 7.46 -1.51
N SER A 142 -2.48 6.96 -0.30
CA SER A 142 -1.20 7.19 0.39
C SER A 142 -0.04 6.37 -0.20
N TYR A 143 -0.28 5.12 -0.61
CA TYR A 143 0.76 4.22 -1.12
C TYR A 143 1.00 4.35 -2.63
N TRP A 144 -0.06 4.53 -3.43
CA TRP A 144 0.03 4.58 -4.89
C TRP A 144 0.07 6.00 -5.45
N GLY A 145 -0.20 7.01 -4.62
CA GLY A 145 -0.13 8.43 -4.96
C GLY A 145 -1.38 8.99 -5.66
N ARG A 146 -1.33 10.28 -6.02
CA ARG A 146 -2.48 11.07 -6.53
C ARG A 146 -2.91 10.75 -7.97
N GLY A 147 -2.40 9.68 -8.58
CA GLY A 147 -2.70 9.26 -9.96
C GLY A 147 -3.73 8.12 -10.06
N ILE A 148 -4.32 7.68 -8.95
CA ILE A 148 -5.28 6.59 -8.94
C ILE A 148 -6.62 7.03 -9.56
N SER A 149 -7.12 6.23 -10.51
CA SER A 149 -8.47 6.44 -11.04
C SER A 149 -9.44 5.57 -10.27
N LEU A 150 -10.35 6.24 -9.57
CA LEU A 150 -11.38 5.61 -8.77
C LEU A 150 -12.61 5.33 -9.66
N ARG A 151 -13.00 4.07 -9.75
CA ARG A 151 -14.21 3.62 -10.43
C ARG A 151 -15.01 2.78 -9.46
N GLU A 152 -15.94 3.42 -8.76
CA GLU A 152 -16.73 2.82 -7.68
C GLU A 152 -15.83 2.20 -6.59
N TYR A 153 -15.76 0.88 -6.51
CA TYR A 153 -14.92 0.13 -5.56
C TYR A 153 -13.59 -0.32 -6.17
N PHE A 154 -13.39 -0.09 -7.46
CA PHE A 154 -12.16 -0.43 -8.17
C PHE A 154 -11.21 0.76 -8.22
N VAL A 155 -10.04 0.59 -7.62
CA VAL A 155 -8.94 1.55 -7.70
C VAL A 155 -8.00 1.10 -8.81
N LYS A 156 -8.04 1.78 -9.95
CA LYS A 156 -7.11 1.53 -11.05
C LYS A 156 -5.74 2.10 -10.70
N HIS A 157 -4.72 1.24 -10.73
CA HIS A 157 -3.35 1.64 -10.46
C HIS A 157 -2.58 2.00 -11.72
N ALA A 158 -2.57 1.10 -12.72
CA ALA A 158 -1.81 1.31 -13.94
C ALA A 158 -2.37 0.52 -15.13
N PHE A 159 -1.89 0.92 -16.30
CA PHE A 159 -2.25 0.36 -17.59
C PHE A 159 -0.99 0.16 -18.40
N PHE A 160 -0.82 -1.04 -18.96
CA PHE A 160 0.36 -1.41 -19.71
C PHE A 160 -0.02 -1.95 -21.07
N SER A 161 0.73 -1.54 -22.10
CA SER A 161 0.67 -2.11 -23.44
C SER A 161 1.90 -2.98 -23.68
N ARG A 162 1.69 -4.18 -24.22
CA ARG A 162 2.73 -5.16 -24.56
C ARG A 162 2.56 -5.64 -26.00
N HIS A 163 3.67 -6.01 -26.62
CA HIS A 163 3.66 -6.59 -27.96
C HIS A 163 3.30 -8.09 -27.91
N THR A 164 2.99 -8.65 -29.07
CA THR A 164 2.72 -10.09 -29.27
C THR A 164 3.85 -10.97 -28.74
N GLY A 165 3.52 -12.09 -28.09
CA GLY A 165 4.50 -13.07 -27.62
C GLY A 165 4.07 -13.85 -26.38
N LYS A 166 4.97 -14.71 -25.90
CA LYS A 166 4.83 -15.38 -24.60
C LYS A 166 5.33 -14.43 -23.52
N TRP A 167 4.51 -14.21 -22.50
CA TRP A 167 4.83 -13.31 -21.40
C TRP A 167 4.72 -14.01 -20.06
N MET A 168 5.69 -13.71 -19.20
CA MET A 168 5.68 -14.03 -17.78
C MET A 168 5.68 -12.72 -17.00
N ILE A 169 4.53 -12.37 -16.42
CA ILE A 169 4.37 -11.17 -15.61
C ILE A 169 4.57 -11.57 -14.14
N ILE A 170 5.52 -10.93 -13.46
CA ILE A 170 5.83 -11.18 -12.05
C ILE A 170 5.54 -9.91 -11.26
N ILE A 171 4.62 -10.03 -10.29
CA ILE A 171 4.17 -8.92 -9.44
C ILE A 171 4.37 -9.33 -7.98
N PRO A 172 5.37 -8.75 -7.30
CA PRO A 172 5.51 -8.87 -5.85
C PRO A 172 4.43 -8.04 -5.16
N LEU A 173 3.56 -8.70 -4.41
CA LEU A 173 2.48 -8.12 -3.61
C LEU A 173 2.89 -8.09 -2.14
N GLU A 174 2.82 -6.94 -1.49
CA GLU A 174 2.94 -6.87 -0.03
C GLU A 174 1.57 -6.60 0.60
N SER A 175 1.12 -7.55 1.41
CA SER A 175 -0.12 -7.43 2.14
C SER A 175 0.09 -6.69 3.46
N HIS A 176 -0.66 -5.60 3.64
CA HIS A 176 -0.70 -4.83 4.88
C HIS A 176 -1.94 -5.18 5.70
N VAL A 177 -1.83 -5.07 7.03
CA VAL A 177 -2.96 -5.33 7.93
C VAL A 177 -4.11 -4.37 7.61
N SER A 178 -5.31 -4.92 7.42
CA SER A 178 -6.52 -4.10 7.37
C SER A 178 -6.74 -3.43 8.71
N ILE A 179 -6.36 -2.15 8.82
CA ILE A 179 -6.78 -1.31 9.93
C ILE A 179 -8.26 -1.06 9.71
N SER A 180 -9.11 -1.79 10.43
CA SER A 180 -10.56 -1.57 10.46
C SER A 180 -10.85 -0.06 10.48
N PRO A 181 -11.80 0.43 9.65
CA PRO A 181 -12.14 1.84 9.65
C PRO A 181 -12.55 2.18 11.07
N SER A 182 -11.78 3.06 11.73
CA SER A 182 -12.07 3.41 13.12
C SER A 182 -13.50 3.93 13.15
N ARG A 183 -14.38 3.24 13.87
CA ARG A 183 -15.77 3.66 14.07
C ARG A 183 -15.85 5.00 14.83
N PHE A 184 -14.72 5.45 15.35
CA PHE A 184 -14.51 6.78 15.88
C PHE A 184 -14.03 7.71 14.77
N PRO A 185 -14.65 8.89 14.61
CA PRO A 185 -14.09 9.92 13.76
C PRO A 185 -12.65 10.18 14.24
N ARG A 186 -11.70 10.18 13.30
CA ARG A 186 -10.32 10.59 13.61
C ARG A 186 -10.38 12.06 14.00
N LEU A 187 -10.45 12.33 15.30
CA LEU A 187 -10.17 13.65 15.83
C LEU A 187 -8.70 13.92 15.54
N ILE A 188 -8.46 14.80 14.58
CA ILE A 188 -7.15 15.40 14.39
C ILE A 188 -6.97 16.31 15.59
N LEU A 189 -6.06 15.93 16.49
CA LEU A 189 -5.68 16.79 17.59
C LEU A 189 -4.81 17.92 17.04
N PRO A 190 -5.04 19.18 17.44
CA PRO A 190 -4.13 20.26 17.16
C PRO A 190 -2.72 19.98 17.69
N THR A 191 -1.74 20.77 17.27
CA THR A 191 -0.42 20.82 17.93
C THR A 191 -0.57 21.04 19.43
N SER A 192 0.41 20.60 20.21
CA SER A 192 0.35 20.58 21.69
C SER A 192 0.00 21.95 22.31
N VAL A 193 0.46 23.04 21.71
CA VAL A 193 0.11 24.42 22.13
C VAL A 193 -1.35 24.76 21.81
N ASN A 194 -1.79 24.44 20.60
CA ASN A 194 -3.16 24.69 20.16
C ASN A 194 -4.18 23.82 20.91
N LEU A 195 -3.78 22.63 21.36
CA LEU A 195 -4.60 21.76 22.21
C LEU A 195 -4.87 22.38 23.58
N ILE A 196 -3.86 23.00 24.20
CA ILE A 196 -4.03 23.69 25.49
C ILE A 196 -4.99 24.87 25.33
N LEU A 197 -4.86 25.64 24.24
CA LEU A 197 -5.77 26.75 23.95
C LEU A 197 -7.21 26.27 23.75
N LEU A 198 -7.40 25.18 22.99
CA LEU A 198 -8.69 24.54 22.79
C LEU A 198 -9.32 24.09 24.12
N LEU A 199 -8.51 23.45 24.98
CA LEU A 199 -8.93 22.99 26.31
C LEU A 199 -9.22 24.13 27.29
N ALA A 200 -8.71 25.35 27.06
CA ALA A 200 -9.08 26.51 27.87
C ALA A 200 -10.39 27.17 27.39
N ILE A 201 -10.59 27.24 26.07
CA ILE A 201 -11.73 27.92 25.45
C ILE A 201 -13.02 27.09 25.59
N TRP A 202 -12.94 25.77 25.44
CA TRP A 202 -14.12 24.90 25.47
C TRP A 202 -14.87 24.90 26.83
N PRO A 203 -14.18 24.74 27.98
CA PRO A 203 -14.83 24.79 29.29
C PRO A 203 -15.40 26.17 29.60
N LEU A 204 -14.73 27.24 29.16
CA LEU A 204 -15.21 28.61 29.34
C LEU A 204 -16.54 28.84 28.61
N MET A 205 -16.62 28.44 27.33
CA MET A 205 -17.88 28.53 26.56
C MET A 205 -18.97 27.64 27.17
N PHE A 206 -18.62 26.43 27.58
CA PHE A 206 -19.58 25.53 28.23
C PHE A 206 -20.12 26.13 29.54
N TYR A 207 -19.26 26.76 30.35
CA TYR A 207 -19.63 27.41 31.58
C TYR A 207 -20.60 28.58 31.35
N VAL A 208 -20.30 29.48 30.42
CA VAL A 208 -21.16 30.64 30.12
C VAL A 208 -22.54 30.21 29.62
N ASN A 209 -22.61 29.23 28.72
CA ASN A 209 -23.88 28.71 28.21
C ASN A 209 -24.69 28.00 29.31
N SER A 210 -24.02 27.20 30.13
CA SER A 210 -24.66 26.48 31.25
C SER A 210 -25.23 27.46 32.28
N PHE A 211 -24.47 28.51 32.61
CA PHE A 211 -24.91 29.55 33.53
C PHE A 211 -26.14 30.30 33.00
N ALA A 212 -26.11 30.75 31.74
CA ALA A 212 -27.23 31.48 31.13
C ALA A 212 -28.51 30.64 31.05
N PHE A 213 -28.36 29.34 30.75
CA PHE A 213 -29.46 28.39 30.74
C PHE A 213 -30.05 28.17 32.14
N LEU A 214 -29.20 27.87 33.13
CA LEU A 214 -29.63 27.62 34.50
C LEU A 214 -30.29 28.85 35.12
N ASP A 215 -29.70 30.04 34.96
CA ASP A 215 -30.28 31.31 35.42
C ASP A 215 -31.70 31.49 34.87
N THR A 216 -31.88 31.30 33.56
CA THR A 216 -33.18 31.51 32.94
C THR A 216 -34.17 30.42 33.26
N TYR A 217 -33.72 29.17 33.42
CA TYR A 217 -34.56 28.07 33.87
C TYR A 217 -35.12 28.32 35.27
N PHE A 218 -34.26 28.66 36.25
CA PHE A 218 -34.69 28.94 37.62
C PHE A 218 -35.56 30.20 37.68
N ARG A 219 -35.21 31.23 36.91
CA ARG A 219 -36.01 32.45 36.85
C ARG A 219 -37.37 32.22 36.20
N SER A 220 -37.47 31.33 35.21
CA SER A 220 -38.75 30.93 34.60
C SER A 220 -39.66 30.14 35.54
N LYS A 221 -39.10 29.52 36.59
CA LYS A 221 -39.86 28.85 37.65
C LYS A 221 -40.32 29.82 38.74
N ARG A 222 -39.56 30.90 38.99
CA ARG A 222 -39.84 31.90 40.02
C ARG A 222 -40.70 33.06 39.51
N GLU A 223 -40.54 33.44 38.25
CA GLU A 223 -41.18 34.55 37.55
C GLU A 223 -41.71 34.04 36.20
N LYS A 224 -42.86 34.54 35.71
CA LYS A 224 -43.30 34.26 34.33
C LYS A 224 -42.33 34.93 33.36
N VAL A 225 -41.31 34.19 32.94
CA VAL A 225 -40.33 34.64 31.95
C VAL A 225 -40.96 34.68 30.56
N SER A 226 -40.73 35.76 29.81
CA SER A 226 -41.26 35.89 28.45
C SER A 226 -40.57 34.91 27.50
N TYR A 227 -41.33 34.42 26.51
CA TYR A 227 -40.82 33.56 25.43
C TYR A 227 -39.61 34.18 24.69
N GLY A 228 -39.52 35.52 24.65
CA GLY A 228 -38.39 36.22 24.02
C GLY A 228 -37.04 35.90 24.68
N ARG A 229 -36.99 35.70 26.00
CA ARG A 229 -35.74 35.38 26.71
C ARG A 229 -35.24 33.97 26.37
N TRP A 230 -36.16 33.01 26.20
CA TRP A 230 -35.83 31.66 25.75
C TRP A 230 -35.27 31.63 24.32
N ILE A 231 -35.85 32.44 23.42
CA ILE A 231 -35.36 32.58 22.04
C ILE A 231 -33.93 33.15 22.02
N ILE A 232 -33.65 34.19 22.82
CA ILE A 232 -32.32 34.80 22.90
C ILE A 232 -31.27 33.79 23.38
N ILE A 233 -31.60 32.95 24.37
CA ILE A 233 -30.68 31.93 24.89
C ILE A 233 -30.43 30.82 23.87
N GLY A 234 -31.47 30.36 23.19
CA GLY A 234 -31.33 29.39 22.11
C GLY A 234 -30.42 29.90 21.00
N LEU A 235 -30.58 31.17 20.61
CA LEU A 235 -29.71 31.83 19.63
C LEU A 235 -28.27 31.95 20.14
N MET A 236 -28.09 32.32 21.41
CA MET A 236 -26.76 32.43 22.02
C MET A 236 -26.02 31.08 22.01
N MET A 237 -26.71 29.98 22.31
CA MET A 237 -26.13 28.63 22.26
C MET A 237 -25.74 28.23 20.83
N LEU A 238 -26.57 28.52 19.84
CA LEU A 238 -26.26 28.27 18.43
C LEU A 238 -25.00 29.03 17.97
N ILE A 239 -24.91 30.31 18.33
CA ILE A 239 -23.72 31.13 18.05
C ILE A 239 -22.49 30.55 18.75
N SER A 240 -22.63 30.10 20.00
CA SER A 240 -21.52 29.50 20.73
C SER A 240 -21.04 28.18 20.12
N ILE A 241 -21.93 27.35 19.59
CA ILE A 241 -21.56 26.11 18.85
C ILE A 241 -20.81 26.47 17.57
N TYR A 242 -21.30 27.47 16.83
CA TYR A 242 -20.62 27.95 15.62
C TYR A 242 -19.22 28.49 15.92
N LEU A 243 -19.07 29.31 16.96
CA LEU A 243 -17.78 29.83 17.39
C LEU A 243 -16.83 28.71 17.84
N ALA A 244 -17.33 27.71 18.58
CA ALA A 244 -16.53 26.56 18.99
C ALA A 244 -15.98 25.79 17.78
N TYR A 245 -16.80 25.61 16.75
CA TYR A 245 -16.38 24.98 15.50
C TYR A 245 -15.31 25.82 14.77
N GLN A 246 -15.51 27.14 14.66
CA GLN A 246 -14.54 28.04 14.04
C GLN A 246 -13.18 28.03 14.76
N VAL A 247 -13.19 28.04 16.10
CA VAL A 247 -11.97 27.94 16.91
C VAL A 247 -11.27 26.60 16.68
N TYR A 248 -12.02 25.49 16.62
CA TYR A 248 -11.45 24.18 16.32
C TYR A 248 -10.77 24.16 14.94
N VAL A 249 -11.45 24.67 13.90
CA VAL A 249 -10.90 24.72 12.53
C VAL A 249 -9.65 25.57 12.48
N PHE A 250 -9.68 26.77 13.05
CA PHE A 250 -8.53 27.69 13.09
C PHE A 250 -7.31 27.05 13.76
N LEU A 251 -7.51 26.44 14.94
CA LEU A 251 -6.42 25.86 15.73
C LEU A 251 -5.87 24.55 15.14
N THR A 252 -6.65 23.85 14.31
CA THR A 252 -6.28 22.53 13.80
C THR A 252 -5.70 22.60 12.38
N PHE A 253 -6.12 23.57 11.56
CA PHE A 253 -5.80 23.59 10.12
C PHE A 253 -5.07 24.84 9.63
N GLN A 254 -4.86 25.84 10.48
CA GLN A 254 -4.13 27.05 10.10
C GLN A 254 -2.71 27.00 10.71
N GLU A 255 -1.74 26.61 9.88
CA GLU A 255 -0.29 26.73 10.16
C GLU A 255 0.17 28.19 9.99
#